data_AF-A0A817MQ94-F1
#
_entry.id   AF-A0A817MQ94-F1
#
_cell.length_a   1.000
_cell.length_b   1.000
_cell.length_c   1.000
_cell.angle_alpha   90.00
_cell.angle_beta   90.00
_cell.angle_gamma   90.00
#
_symmetry.space_group_name_H-M   'P 1'
#
loop_
_entity.id
_entity.type
_entity.pdbx_description
1 polymer ?
#
loop_
_entity_poly.entity_id
_entity_poly.type
_entity_poly.pdbx_seq_one_letter_code
_entity_poly.pdbx_strand_id
1 'polypeptide(L)'
;MAFKDIKIQDDEILQDTFYQPNETTFTYTVLFNPSFKTTPIRQYIVDKLLAQSLYWEDTGLRADEVWTRTKYSKAQRAVADKVWEHIGVVSTKKLEIDKLINTENDKMQEKLKITNMIPSCLDIYCSNATDKQYYKDLLHDITNSFTDKIVRAVVIPEEIEKFVPIAKRLDPYSKSNVWHLFREQQSACK
;
A
#
# COMPACT_ATOMS: atom_id res chain seq x y z
N MET A 1 -31.70 30.36 -14.79
CA MET A 1 -31.75 28.88 -14.74
C MET A 1 -31.04 28.44 -13.48
N ALA A 2 -31.79 27.94 -12.49
CA ALA A 2 -31.18 27.38 -11.28
C ALA A 2 -30.62 26.01 -11.63
N PHE A 3 -29.30 25.85 -11.57
CA PHE A 3 -28.68 24.53 -11.60
C PHE A 3 -29.19 23.76 -10.38
N LYS A 4 -29.96 22.69 -10.60
CA LYS A 4 -30.20 21.67 -9.55
C LYS A 4 -28.83 21.23 -9.03
N ASP A 5 -28.66 21.26 -7.72
CA ASP A 5 -27.42 20.87 -7.04
C ASP A 5 -26.93 19.52 -7.55
N ILE A 6 -25.87 19.54 -8.38
CA ILE A 6 -25.17 18.32 -8.75
C ILE A 6 -24.47 17.85 -7.47
N LYS A 7 -24.94 16.74 -6.91
CA LYS A 7 -24.33 16.11 -5.74
C LYS A 7 -23.39 15.02 -6.23
N ILE A 8 -22.11 15.19 -5.95
CA ILE A 8 -21.08 14.17 -6.10
C ILE A 8 -20.77 13.59 -4.72
N GLN A 9 -20.62 12.27 -4.63
CA GLN A 9 -20.29 11.62 -3.36
C GLN A 9 -18.77 11.62 -3.11
N ASP A 10 -18.38 11.47 -1.84
CA ASP A 10 -16.96 11.52 -1.43
C ASP A 10 -16.14 10.36 -2.01
N ASP A 11 -16.75 9.18 -2.08
CA ASP A 11 -16.17 7.98 -2.69
C ASP A 11 -16.00 8.15 -4.21
N GLU A 12 -16.96 8.76 -4.89
CA GLU A 12 -16.86 9.10 -6.32
C GLU A 12 -15.68 10.04 -6.61
N ILE A 13 -15.46 11.05 -5.75
CA ILE A 13 -14.32 11.96 -5.89
C ILE A 13 -13.00 11.18 -5.84
N LEU A 14 -12.83 10.32 -4.83
CA LEU A 14 -11.59 9.56 -4.67
C LEU A 14 -11.44 8.47 -5.74
N GLN A 15 -12.54 7.89 -6.19
CA GLN A 15 -12.58 6.97 -7.31
C GLN A 15 -12.05 7.64 -8.58
N ASP A 16 -12.54 8.85 -8.90
CA ASP A 16 -12.20 9.58 -10.12
C ASP A 16 -10.79 10.17 -10.13
N THR A 17 -10.19 10.42 -8.96
CA THR A 17 -8.89 11.12 -8.85
C THR A 17 -7.75 10.22 -8.39
N PHE A 18 -8.07 9.13 -7.70
CA PHE A 18 -7.10 8.21 -7.18
C PHE A 18 -7.32 6.80 -7.73
N TYR A 19 -8.43 6.12 -7.47
CA TYR A 19 -8.51 4.70 -7.84
C TYR A 19 -8.57 4.44 -9.36
N GLN A 20 -9.25 5.30 -10.12
CA GLN A 20 -9.40 5.20 -11.57
C GLN A 20 -9.27 6.57 -12.25
N PRO A 21 -8.08 7.20 -12.19
CA PRO A 21 -7.90 8.56 -12.65
C PRO A 21 -7.96 8.62 -14.17
N ASN A 22 -8.90 9.43 -14.69
CA ASN A 22 -9.11 9.62 -16.12
C ASN A 22 -9.57 11.06 -16.40
N GLU A 23 -9.18 11.61 -17.55
CA GLU A 23 -9.56 12.96 -17.98
C GLU A 23 -11.05 13.10 -18.31
N THR A 24 -11.72 11.98 -18.61
CA THR A 24 -13.16 11.97 -18.94
C THR A 24 -14.05 11.91 -17.70
N THR A 25 -13.47 11.82 -16.49
CA THR A 25 -14.26 11.76 -15.26
C THR A 25 -14.93 13.10 -14.99
N PHE A 26 -16.05 13.04 -14.26
CA PHE A 26 -16.77 14.24 -13.87
C PHE A 26 -15.89 15.10 -12.94
N THR A 27 -15.20 14.49 -11.98
CA THR A 27 -14.31 15.20 -11.05
C THR A 27 -13.19 15.93 -11.78
N TYR A 28 -12.52 15.29 -12.75
CA TYR A 28 -11.49 15.94 -13.56
C TYR A 28 -12.06 17.12 -14.35
N THR A 29 -13.23 16.93 -14.97
CA THR A 29 -13.89 17.98 -15.74
C THR A 29 -14.22 19.20 -14.87
N VAL A 30 -14.77 18.99 -13.66
CA VAL A 30 -15.10 20.07 -12.74
C VAL A 30 -13.86 20.82 -12.26
N LEU A 31 -12.74 20.12 -12.03
CA LEU A 31 -11.49 20.74 -11.57
C LEU A 31 -10.86 21.64 -12.64
N PHE A 32 -10.87 21.21 -13.90
CA PHE A 32 -10.07 21.83 -14.96
C PHE A 32 -10.84 22.60 -16.03
N ASN A 33 -12.17 22.45 -16.15
CA ASN A 33 -12.94 23.23 -17.11
C ASN A 33 -13.22 24.65 -16.56
N PRO A 34 -12.88 25.71 -17.31
CA PRO A 34 -13.04 27.10 -16.87
C PRO A 34 -14.46 27.47 -16.42
N SER A 35 -15.48 26.81 -16.98
CA SER A 35 -16.89 27.06 -16.66
C SER A 35 -17.23 26.74 -15.20
N PHE A 36 -16.45 25.87 -14.55
CA PHE A 36 -16.66 25.46 -13.16
C PHE A 36 -15.77 26.21 -12.15
N LYS A 37 -14.92 27.15 -12.61
CA LYS A 37 -13.88 27.78 -11.78
C LYS A 37 -14.40 28.38 -10.48
N THR A 38 -15.58 29.01 -10.52
CA THR A 38 -16.23 29.70 -9.39
C THR A 38 -17.40 28.91 -8.80
N THR A 39 -17.57 27.65 -9.18
CA THR A 39 -18.71 26.85 -8.72
C THR A 39 -18.49 26.25 -7.34
N PRO A 40 -19.54 26.15 -6.49
CA PRO A 40 -19.42 25.52 -5.18
C PRO A 40 -18.93 24.08 -5.23
N ILE A 41 -19.34 23.32 -6.27
CA ILE A 41 -18.92 21.93 -6.44
C ILE A 41 -17.42 21.77 -6.66
N ARG A 42 -16.77 22.71 -7.37
CA ARG A 42 -15.32 22.70 -7.54
C ARG A 42 -14.62 22.91 -6.20
N GLN A 43 -15.09 23.86 -5.39
CA GLN A 43 -14.53 24.09 -4.06
C GLN A 43 -14.72 22.87 -3.16
N TYR A 44 -15.90 22.25 -3.20
CA TYR A 44 -16.18 21.01 -2.47
C TYR A 44 -15.19 19.89 -2.80
N ILE A 45 -14.93 19.65 -4.10
CA ILE A 45 -13.96 18.63 -4.53
C ILE A 45 -12.56 18.97 -4.01
N VAL A 46 -12.13 20.24 -4.11
CA VAL A 46 -10.82 20.68 -3.61
C VAL A 46 -10.69 20.43 -2.11
N ASP A 47 -11.70 20.85 -1.33
CA ASP A 47 -11.70 20.69 0.13
C ASP A 47 -11.66 19.21 0.53
N LYS A 48 -12.39 18.36 -0.20
CA LYS A 48 -12.40 16.90 0.03
C LYS A 48 -11.07 16.25 -0.27
N LEU A 49 -10.45 16.57 -1.41
CA LEU A 49 -9.14 16.03 -1.75
C LEU A 49 -8.05 16.54 -0.80
N LEU A 50 -8.11 17.80 -0.37
CA LEU A 50 -7.22 18.33 0.65
C LEU A 50 -7.40 17.61 1.99
N ALA A 51 -8.64 17.37 2.42
CA ALA A 51 -8.92 16.62 3.63
C ALA A 51 -8.36 15.19 3.53
N GLN A 52 -8.52 14.54 2.37
CA GLN A 52 -7.96 13.21 2.14
C GLN A 52 -6.43 13.19 2.19
N SER A 53 -5.75 14.18 1.60
CA SER A 53 -4.28 14.24 1.66
C SER A 53 -3.79 14.42 3.09
N LEU A 54 -4.45 15.28 3.88
CA LEU A 54 -4.12 15.46 5.30
C LEU A 54 -4.40 14.20 6.11
N TYR A 55 -5.50 13.51 5.80
CA TYR A 55 -5.80 12.22 6.41
C TYR A 55 -4.72 11.19 6.10
N TRP A 56 -4.21 11.08 4.87
CA TRP A 56 -3.12 10.16 4.57
C TRP A 56 -1.79 10.56 5.21
N GLU A 57 -1.49 11.86 5.32
CA GLU A 57 -0.29 12.35 6.01
C GLU A 57 -0.30 11.98 7.50
N ASP A 58 -1.43 12.21 8.17
CA ASP A 58 -1.60 11.86 9.59
C ASP A 58 -1.82 10.36 9.80
N THR A 59 -2.55 9.74 8.88
CA THR A 59 -3.07 8.36 8.68
C THR A 59 -2.11 7.25 8.32
N GLY A 60 -1.21 7.54 7.38
CA GLY A 60 -0.72 6.53 6.44
C GLY A 60 -1.79 6.04 5.45
N LEU A 61 -1.36 5.25 4.48
CA LEU A 61 -2.22 4.63 3.46
C LEU A 61 -2.51 3.16 3.76
N ARG A 62 -3.62 2.66 3.22
CA ARG A 62 -3.93 1.23 3.13
C ARG A 62 -3.10 0.56 2.03
N ALA A 63 -2.90 -0.74 2.14
CA ALA A 63 -2.07 -1.48 1.19
C ALA A 63 -2.65 -1.46 -0.24
N ASP A 64 -3.97 -1.54 -0.36
CA ASP A 64 -4.68 -1.43 -1.63
C ASP A 64 -4.48 -0.06 -2.30
N GLU A 65 -4.45 1.03 -1.54
CA GLU A 65 -4.14 2.37 -2.05
C GLU A 65 -2.69 2.46 -2.57
N VAL A 66 -1.74 1.89 -1.83
CA VAL A 66 -0.33 1.82 -2.25
C VAL A 66 -0.18 0.98 -3.52
N TRP A 67 -0.81 -0.20 -3.58
CA TRP A 67 -0.80 -1.06 -4.77
C TRP A 67 -1.47 -0.40 -5.97
N THR A 68 -2.55 0.34 -5.74
CA THR A 68 -3.27 1.07 -6.78
C THR A 68 -2.34 2.06 -7.46
N ARG A 69 -1.66 2.93 -6.69
CA ARG A 69 -0.72 3.91 -7.27
C ARG A 69 0.46 3.27 -8.00
N THR A 70 1.05 2.22 -7.43
CA THR A 70 2.20 1.53 -8.03
C THR A 70 1.86 0.86 -9.36
N LYS A 71 0.60 0.50 -9.58
CA LYS A 71 0.09 -0.16 -10.80
C LYS A 71 -0.48 0.81 -11.84
N TYR A 72 -0.48 2.12 -11.61
CA TYR A 72 -0.98 3.07 -12.60
C TYR A 72 -0.26 2.92 -13.94
N SER A 73 -1.06 2.98 -15.01
CA SER A 73 -0.55 3.27 -16.34
C SER A 73 0.05 4.69 -16.38
N LYS A 74 0.88 4.97 -17.40
CA LYS A 74 1.44 6.30 -17.62
C LYS A 74 0.37 7.39 -17.73
N ALA A 75 -0.75 7.09 -18.38
CA ALA A 75 -1.87 8.02 -18.54
C ALA A 75 -2.56 8.31 -17.20
N GLN A 76 -2.90 7.26 -16.44
CA GLN A 76 -3.49 7.39 -15.10
C GLN A 76 -2.59 8.19 -14.15
N ARG A 77 -1.28 7.93 -14.20
CA ARG A 77 -0.30 8.68 -13.40
C ARG A 77 -0.32 10.16 -13.76
N ALA A 78 -0.25 10.52 -15.03
CA ALA A 78 -0.30 11.91 -15.45
C ALA A 78 -1.57 12.64 -14.99
N VAL A 79 -2.73 11.97 -15.04
CA VAL A 79 -4.00 12.54 -14.56
C VAL A 79 -3.98 12.77 -13.06
N ALA A 80 -3.62 11.75 -12.28
CA ALA A 80 -3.55 11.84 -10.83
C ALA A 80 -2.54 12.92 -10.39
N ASP A 81 -1.34 12.95 -10.99
CA ASP A 81 -0.30 13.93 -10.67
C ASP A 81 -0.81 15.36 -10.88
N LYS A 82 -1.47 15.61 -12.02
CA LYS A 82 -2.06 16.90 -12.35
C LYS A 82 -3.15 17.30 -11.35
N VAL A 83 -4.00 16.36 -10.92
CA VAL A 83 -5.03 16.62 -9.90
C VAL A 83 -4.35 17.02 -8.58
N TRP A 84 -3.45 16.20 -8.06
CA TRP A 84 -2.83 16.44 -6.76
C TRP A 84 -1.93 17.69 -6.75
N GLU A 85 -1.25 17.99 -7.85
CA GLU A 85 -0.53 19.26 -8.04
C GLU A 85 -1.50 20.44 -8.00
N HIS A 86 -2.64 20.34 -8.69
CA HIS A 86 -3.66 21.38 -8.68
C HIS A 86 -4.20 21.65 -7.27
N ILE A 87 -4.49 20.59 -6.50
CA ILE A 87 -4.95 20.73 -5.11
C ILE A 87 -3.89 21.43 -4.26
N GLY A 88 -2.61 21.09 -4.44
CA GLY A 88 -1.51 21.76 -3.75
C GLY A 88 -1.43 23.26 -4.07
N VAL A 89 -1.54 23.62 -5.35
CA VAL A 89 -1.55 25.03 -5.79
C VAL A 89 -2.73 25.80 -5.21
N VAL A 90 -3.95 25.27 -5.31
CA VAL A 90 -5.16 25.95 -4.83
C VAL A 90 -5.14 26.09 -3.31
N SER A 91 -4.63 25.08 -2.60
CA SER A 91 -4.58 25.08 -1.13
C SER A 91 -3.35 25.78 -0.58
N THR A 92 -2.47 26.34 -1.43
CA THR A 92 -1.17 26.93 -1.04
C THR A 92 -0.30 25.99 -0.20
N LYS A 93 -0.47 24.67 -0.39
CA LYS A 93 0.27 23.63 0.30
C LYS A 93 1.07 22.80 -0.69
N LYS A 94 2.33 22.54 -0.39
CA LYS A 94 3.11 21.57 -1.15
C LYS A 94 2.71 20.17 -0.70
N LEU A 95 1.89 19.48 -1.50
CA LEU A 95 1.51 18.10 -1.25
C LEU A 95 2.61 17.15 -1.75
N GLU A 96 3.15 16.31 -0.88
CA GLU A 96 4.21 15.34 -1.22
C GLU A 96 3.64 13.92 -1.37
N ILE A 97 2.55 13.76 -2.14
CA ILE A 97 1.80 12.49 -2.29
C ILE A 97 2.72 11.33 -2.70
N ASP A 98 3.61 11.53 -3.68
CA ASP A 98 4.52 10.46 -4.12
C ASP A 98 5.49 10.03 -3.03
N LYS A 99 6.01 10.98 -2.25
CA LYS A 99 6.90 10.68 -1.13
C LYS A 99 6.17 9.88 -0.06
N LEU A 100 4.92 10.25 0.23
CA LEU A 100 4.08 9.54 1.19
C LEU A 100 3.82 8.09 0.73
N ILE A 101 3.43 7.91 -0.53
CA ILE A 101 3.17 6.58 -1.10
C ILE A 101 4.44 5.73 -1.14
N ASN A 102 5.58 6.31 -1.54
CA ASN A 102 6.86 5.59 -1.54
C ASN A 102 7.26 5.17 -0.13
N THR A 103 7.10 6.06 0.86
CA THR A 103 7.41 5.77 2.27
C THR A 103 6.54 4.61 2.80
N GLU A 104 5.24 4.62 2.53
CA GLU A 104 4.35 3.52 2.93
C GLU A 104 4.64 2.24 2.13
N ASN A 105 4.99 2.34 0.84
CA ASN A 105 5.41 1.18 0.06
C ASN A 105 6.66 0.54 0.64
N ASP A 106 7.69 1.31 1.01
CA ASP A 106 8.92 0.77 1.59
C ASP A 106 8.64 0.02 2.90
N LYS A 107 7.81 0.60 3.79
CA LYS A 107 7.35 -0.06 5.03
C LYS A 107 6.58 -1.35 4.74
N MET A 108 5.71 -1.34 3.75
CA MET A 108 4.93 -2.52 3.35
C MET A 108 5.86 -3.61 2.79
N GLN A 109 6.79 -3.26 1.89
CA GLN A 109 7.73 -4.20 1.30
C GLN A 109 8.67 -4.82 2.34
N GLU A 110 9.10 -4.05 3.34
CA GLU A 110 9.91 -4.59 4.44
C GLU A 110 9.14 -5.67 5.22
N LYS A 111 7.88 -5.40 5.56
CA LYS A 111 7.02 -6.36 6.28
C LYS A 111 6.73 -7.60 5.44
N LEU A 112 6.43 -7.43 4.14
CA LEU A 112 6.22 -8.55 3.22
C LEU A 112 7.51 -9.37 3.01
N LYS A 113 8.69 -8.73 3.04
CA LYS A 113 9.95 -9.44 2.98
C LYS A 113 10.12 -10.35 4.20
N ILE A 114 9.75 -9.89 5.40
CA ILE A 114 9.76 -10.71 6.62
C ILE A 114 8.82 -11.91 6.45
N THR A 115 7.59 -11.70 5.98
CA THR A 115 6.61 -12.78 5.79
C THR A 115 7.02 -13.79 4.74
N ASN A 116 7.86 -13.43 3.76
CA ASN A 116 8.39 -14.33 2.75
C ASN A 116 9.67 -15.07 3.16
N MET A 117 10.53 -14.44 3.97
CA MET A 117 11.85 -14.95 4.32
C MET A 117 11.80 -15.95 5.50
N ILE A 118 10.93 -15.74 6.48
CA ILE A 118 10.85 -16.62 7.66
C ILE A 118 10.30 -18.02 7.32
N PRO A 119 9.27 -18.19 6.46
CA PRO A 119 8.77 -19.51 6.11
C PRO A 119 9.84 -20.46 5.56
N SER A 120 10.77 -19.96 4.74
CA SER A 120 11.86 -20.80 4.19
C SER A 120 12.77 -21.36 5.29
N CYS A 121 12.95 -20.60 6.37
CA CYS A 121 13.67 -21.04 7.56
C CYS A 121 12.85 -22.04 8.39
N LEU A 122 11.54 -21.82 8.52
CA LEU A 122 10.62 -22.75 9.20
C LEU A 122 10.48 -24.09 8.46
N ASP A 123 10.69 -24.12 7.14
CA ASP A 123 10.69 -25.36 6.37
C ASP A 123 11.98 -26.18 6.56
N ILE A 124 13.02 -25.59 7.14
CA ILE A 124 14.24 -26.27 7.61
C ILE A 124 14.13 -26.63 9.11
N TYR A 125 13.26 -25.94 9.84
CA TYR A 125 13.00 -26.21 11.24
C TYR A 125 12.44 -27.62 11.47
N CYS A 126 12.69 -28.17 12.67
CA CYS A 126 12.34 -29.54 13.03
C CYS A 126 10.89 -29.85 12.64
N SER A 127 10.70 -30.90 11.83
CA SER A 127 9.40 -31.27 11.26
C SER A 127 8.33 -31.56 12.32
N ASN A 128 8.76 -31.95 13.52
CA ASN A 128 7.89 -32.34 14.64
C ASN A 128 7.78 -31.24 15.71
N ALA A 129 8.30 -30.05 15.46
CA ALA A 129 8.19 -28.96 16.42
C ALA A 129 6.75 -28.46 16.50
N THR A 130 6.24 -28.37 17.72
CA THR A 130 4.83 -28.05 18.01
C THR A 130 4.48 -26.58 17.74
N ASP A 131 5.46 -25.70 17.75
CA ASP A 131 5.33 -24.25 17.53
C ASP A 131 5.43 -23.85 16.04
N LYS A 132 5.81 -24.77 15.15
CA LYS A 132 5.96 -24.49 13.71
C LYS A 132 4.67 -23.97 13.08
N GLN A 133 3.52 -24.59 13.39
CA GLN A 133 2.23 -24.17 12.84
C GLN A 133 1.83 -22.80 13.39
N TYR A 134 2.03 -22.57 14.69
CA TYR A 134 1.77 -21.28 15.33
C TYR A 134 2.52 -20.13 14.64
N TYR A 135 3.81 -20.29 14.32
CA TYR A 135 4.54 -19.25 13.58
C TYR A 135 4.03 -19.06 12.15
N LYS A 136 3.60 -20.13 11.46
CA LYS A 136 2.99 -20.02 10.13
C LYS A 136 1.69 -19.22 10.18
N ASP A 137 0.86 -19.45 11.21
CA ASP A 137 -0.39 -18.73 11.43
C ASP A 137 -0.12 -17.24 11.69
N LEU A 138 0.85 -16.91 12.56
CA LEU A 138 1.26 -15.52 12.78
C LEU A 138 1.72 -14.81 11.50
N LEU A 139 2.52 -15.48 10.65
CA LEU A 139 2.97 -14.92 9.37
C LEU A 139 1.81 -14.72 8.38
N HIS A 140 0.83 -15.63 8.41
CA HIS A 140 -0.39 -15.51 7.62
C HIS A 140 -1.25 -14.33 8.10
N ASP A 141 -1.40 -14.15 9.41
CA ASP A 141 -2.14 -13.04 10.01
C ASP A 141 -1.53 -11.68 9.66
N ILE A 142 -0.19 -11.55 9.66
CA ILE A 142 0.49 -10.34 9.19
C ILE A 142 0.12 -10.06 7.73
N THR A 143 0.16 -11.09 6.87
CA THR A 143 -0.15 -10.94 5.44
C THR A 143 -1.61 -10.54 5.24
N ASN A 144 -2.54 -11.19 5.94
CA ASN A 144 -3.97 -10.89 5.88
C ASN A 144 -4.28 -9.49 6.41
N SER A 145 -3.52 -9.00 7.39
CA SER A 145 -3.75 -7.67 7.96
C SER A 145 -3.56 -6.53 6.96
N PHE A 146 -2.81 -6.74 5.88
CA PHE A 146 -2.69 -5.77 4.78
C PHE A 146 -3.97 -5.63 3.94
N THR A 147 -4.94 -6.54 4.05
CA THR A 147 -6.20 -6.46 3.29
C THR A 147 -7.02 -5.25 3.73
N ASP A 148 -7.09 -5.01 5.04
CA ASP A 148 -8.03 -4.03 5.61
C ASP A 148 -7.35 -2.93 6.42
N LYS A 149 -6.11 -3.13 6.89
CA LYS A 149 -5.43 -2.16 7.74
C LYS A 149 -4.56 -1.19 6.93
N ILE A 150 -4.37 -0.03 7.53
CA ILE A 150 -3.33 0.92 7.14
C ILE A 150 -1.96 0.25 7.31
N VAL A 151 -1.07 0.44 6.35
CA VAL A 151 0.27 -0.18 6.31
C VAL A 151 1.03 0.01 7.61
N ARG A 152 1.07 1.22 8.18
CA ARG A 152 1.76 1.48 9.44
C ARG A 152 1.16 0.75 10.66
N ALA A 153 -0.13 0.44 10.63
CA ALA A 153 -0.83 -0.25 11.72
C ALA A 153 -0.62 -1.78 11.71
N VAL A 154 -0.06 -2.32 10.62
CA VAL A 154 0.38 -3.72 10.58
C VAL A 154 1.64 -3.88 11.42
N VAL A 155 1.55 -4.61 12.53
CA VAL A 155 2.68 -4.83 13.44
C VAL A 155 3.23 -6.24 13.22
N ILE A 156 4.56 -6.37 13.25
CA ILE A 156 5.22 -7.67 13.30
C ILE A 156 5.21 -8.11 14.78
N PRO A 157 4.60 -9.24 15.16
CA PRO A 157 4.62 -9.74 16.52
C PRO A 157 6.06 -9.99 17.00
N GLU A 158 6.33 -9.77 18.29
CA GLU A 158 7.68 -9.94 18.87
C GLU A 158 8.23 -11.35 18.66
N GLU A 159 7.36 -12.36 18.67
CA GLU A 159 7.69 -13.75 18.40
C GLU A 159 8.29 -13.93 17.01
N ILE A 160 7.75 -13.24 16.01
CA ILE A 160 8.25 -13.25 14.63
C ILE A 160 9.50 -12.39 14.49
N GLU A 161 9.54 -11.25 15.17
CA GLU A 161 10.67 -10.31 15.12
C GLU A 161 11.98 -10.97 15.57
N LYS A 162 11.93 -11.84 16.58
CA LYS A 162 13.08 -12.63 17.08
C LYS A 162 13.73 -13.50 16.00
N PHE A 163 12.98 -13.94 14.98
CA PHE A 163 13.50 -14.76 13.90
C PHE A 163 14.14 -13.94 12.78
N VAL A 164 13.86 -12.63 12.67
CA VAL A 164 14.34 -11.79 11.56
C VAL A 164 15.87 -11.82 11.41
N PRO A 165 16.71 -11.71 12.46
CA PRO A 165 18.16 -11.75 12.31
C PRO A 165 18.67 -13.11 11.80
N ILE A 166 18.07 -14.21 12.25
CA ILE A 166 18.42 -15.57 11.83
C ILE A 166 18.02 -15.77 10.38
N ALA A 167 16.78 -15.39 10.03
CA ALA A 167 16.26 -15.51 8.68
C ALA A 167 17.08 -14.69 7.68
N LYS A 168 17.49 -13.46 8.02
CA LYS A 168 18.40 -12.64 7.19
C LYS A 168 19.74 -13.32 6.91
N ARG A 169 20.29 -14.07 7.87
CA ARG A 169 21.55 -14.81 7.71
C ARG A 169 21.37 -16.06 6.85
N LEU A 170 20.23 -16.74 6.97
CA LEU A 170 19.94 -17.99 6.28
C LEU A 170 19.36 -17.79 4.87
N ASP A 171 18.73 -16.65 4.58
CA ASP A 171 18.08 -16.36 3.30
C ASP A 171 18.97 -16.65 2.08
N PRO A 172 20.27 -16.23 2.03
CA PRO A 172 21.14 -16.53 0.89
C PRO A 172 21.38 -18.03 0.69
N TYR A 173 21.32 -18.82 1.75
CA TYR A 173 21.58 -20.26 1.73
C TYR A 173 20.31 -21.08 1.54
N SER A 174 19.15 -20.54 1.90
CA SER A 174 17.85 -21.22 1.84
C SER A 174 17.49 -21.72 0.44
N LYS A 175 18.04 -21.09 -0.61
CA LYS A 175 17.88 -21.45 -2.03
C LYS A 175 19.13 -22.05 -2.66
N SER A 176 20.17 -22.31 -1.89
CA SER A 176 21.43 -22.88 -2.40
C SER A 176 21.26 -24.36 -2.68
N ASN A 177 21.60 -24.80 -3.90
CA ASN A 177 21.62 -26.23 -4.27
C ASN A 177 22.48 -27.07 -3.32
N VAL A 178 23.58 -26.50 -2.80
CA VAL A 178 24.46 -27.20 -1.84
C VAL A 178 23.74 -27.47 -0.52
N TRP A 179 22.92 -26.52 -0.07
CA TRP A 179 22.13 -26.68 1.15
C TRP A 179 21.02 -27.70 0.98
N HIS A 180 20.35 -27.73 -0.18
CA HIS A 180 19.38 -28.76 -0.52
C HIS A 180 20.01 -30.16 -0.54
N LEU A 181 21.15 -30.32 -1.23
CA LEU A 181 21.89 -31.59 -1.27
C LEU A 181 22.33 -32.07 0.12
N PHE A 182 22.82 -31.16 0.97
CA PHE A 182 23.17 -31.49 2.36
C PHE A 182 21.96 -31.99 3.16
N ARG A 183 20.79 -31.35 3.00
CA ARG A 183 19.56 -31.76 3.69
C ARG A 183 19.07 -33.12 3.22
N GLU A 184 19.05 -33.36 1.92
CA GLU A 184 18.63 -34.65 1.34
C GLU A 184 19.49 -35.79 1.90
N GLN A 185 20.81 -35.59 1.99
CA GLN A 185 21.75 -36.54 2.57
C GLN A 185 21.51 -36.80 4.06
N GLN A 186 21.17 -35.77 4.85
CA GLN A 186 20.82 -35.98 6.27
C GLN A 186 19.50 -36.73 6.46
N SER A 187 18.48 -36.46 5.63
CA SER A 187 17.20 -37.18 5.70
C SER A 187 17.28 -38.62 5.19
N ALA A 188 18.27 -38.95 4.35
CA ALA A 188 18.55 -40.32 3.90
C ALA A 188 19.31 -41.17 4.94
N CYS A 189 19.77 -40.57 6.04
CA CYS A 189 20.42 -41.25 7.17
C CYS A 189 19.48 -41.53 8.35
N LYS A 190 18.15 -41.50 8.14
CA LYS A 190 17.16 -42.06 9.07
C LYS A 190 16.63 -43.39 8.53
#